data_AF-A0A060XJZ1-F1
#
_entry.id   AF-A0A060XJZ1-F1
#
_cell.length_a   1.000
_cell.length_b   1.000
_cell.length_c   1.000
_cell.angle_alpha   90.00
_cell.angle_beta   90.00
_cell.angle_gamma   90.00
#
_symmetry.space_group_name_H-M   'P 1'
#
loop_
_entity.id
_entity.type
_entity.pdbx_description
1 polymer ?
#
loop_
_entity_poly.entity_id
_entity_poly.type
_entity_poly.pdbx_seq_one_letter_code
_entity_poly.pdbx_strand_id
1 'polypeptide(L)'
;HTHTHTHTHTIVEQDLVREVYTHTHTHLLLSELSENQSTPKKEKQEWLSKQKENIQHFQAEEEANLLRRQRQYLELECRRFKRRILIARHNVEQDLAREELNKRQTQKDLEHAMLLRHHESMQELEFRHLGTIQKMRAELIRTQHQTELTNQLEYNKRRERELRRKHVMEVRQQPKSLKVRNTQTLAHTHTHTHTYTYFTVPHSLPQSKELQIKKQFQDTCKIQTRQYKALRNHLLESTPKADHKAVLKRLKEEQTRKLAILAEQYDHSINNMLSTQALRLDEAQEGECQVLRMQLQQELELLNAYQSKIKMQTEAQHDRERKDLEQRVSLRRALLEHKIEEEMLTSVWSVSGPCWSARPER
;
A
#
# COMPACT_ATOMS: atom_id res chain seq x y z
N HIS A 1 10.24 -47.92 62.64
CA HIS A 1 11.59 -47.50 63.07
C HIS A 1 11.57 -46.64 64.34
N THR A 2 10.77 -45.56 64.45
CA THR A 2 10.66 -44.77 65.70
C THR A 2 9.86 -45.47 66.81
N HIS A 3 8.81 -46.22 66.45
CA HIS A 3 7.98 -46.97 67.41
C HIS A 3 8.73 -48.13 68.11
N THR A 4 9.65 -48.76 67.39
CA THR A 4 10.46 -49.88 67.90
C THR A 4 11.56 -49.39 68.84
N HIS A 5 12.18 -48.24 68.53
CA HIS A 5 13.20 -47.62 69.39
C HIS A 5 12.61 -47.01 70.68
N THR A 6 11.43 -46.41 70.61
CA THR A 6 10.74 -45.87 71.80
C THR A 6 10.29 -47.00 72.72
N HIS A 7 9.79 -48.11 72.18
CA HIS A 7 9.41 -49.27 72.97
C HIS A 7 10.60 -49.91 73.68
N THR A 8 11.74 -50.08 72.99
CA THR A 8 12.97 -50.62 73.61
C THR A 8 13.54 -49.70 74.68
N HIS A 9 13.49 -48.37 74.47
CA HIS A 9 13.95 -47.39 75.47
C HIS A 9 13.03 -47.36 76.70
N THR A 10 11.72 -47.53 76.49
CA THR A 10 10.71 -47.59 77.57
C THR A 10 10.93 -48.79 78.47
N ILE A 11 11.24 -49.96 77.88
CA ILE A 11 11.55 -51.19 78.61
C ILE A 11 12.83 -51.02 79.41
N VAL A 12 13.89 -50.48 78.80
CA VAL A 12 15.17 -50.24 79.46
C VAL A 12 15.04 -49.24 80.63
N GLU A 13 14.26 -48.16 80.48
CA GLU A 13 13.99 -47.21 81.57
C GLU A 13 13.19 -47.85 82.72
N GLN A 14 12.22 -48.71 82.41
CA GLN A 14 11.44 -49.43 83.43
C GLN A 14 12.29 -50.45 84.18
N ASP A 15 13.17 -51.16 83.48
CA ASP A 15 14.09 -52.13 84.08
C ASP A 15 15.15 -51.42 84.94
N LEU A 16 15.65 -50.26 84.50
CA LEU A 16 16.54 -49.40 85.29
C LEU A 16 15.86 -48.86 86.56
N VAL A 17 14.60 -48.41 86.47
CA VAL A 17 13.85 -47.99 87.65
C VAL A 17 13.65 -49.17 88.61
N ARG A 18 13.29 -50.35 88.11
CA ARG A 18 13.20 -51.58 88.93
C ARG A 18 14.52 -51.92 89.61
N GLU A 19 15.62 -51.92 88.87
CA GLU A 19 16.93 -52.35 89.36
C GLU A 19 17.51 -51.35 90.37
N VAL A 20 17.43 -50.05 90.09
CA VAL A 20 17.89 -49.00 91.02
C VAL A 20 17.02 -48.95 92.28
N TYR A 21 15.71 -49.09 92.15
CA TYR A 21 14.80 -49.02 93.28
C TYR A 21 14.87 -50.26 94.17
N THR A 22 15.00 -51.46 93.58
CA THR A 22 15.25 -52.71 94.32
C THR A 22 16.62 -52.68 95.02
N HIS A 23 17.68 -52.22 94.36
CA HIS A 23 19.02 -52.16 94.94
C HIS A 23 19.11 -51.17 96.12
N THR A 24 18.55 -49.97 95.97
CA THR A 24 18.56 -48.95 97.04
C THR A 24 17.72 -49.37 98.25
N HIS A 25 16.53 -49.94 98.04
CA HIS A 25 15.64 -50.34 99.14
C HIS A 25 16.06 -51.66 99.81
N THR A 26 16.70 -52.58 99.08
CA THR A 26 17.30 -53.78 99.68
C THR A 26 18.52 -53.44 100.54
N HIS A 27 19.33 -52.46 100.12
CA HIS A 27 20.44 -51.94 100.91
C HIS A 27 19.96 -51.25 102.20
N LEU A 28 18.87 -50.45 102.13
CA LEU A 28 18.21 -49.87 103.30
C LEU A 28 17.65 -50.94 104.25
N LEU A 29 16.98 -51.96 103.72
CA LEU A 29 16.48 -53.12 104.48
C LEU A 29 17.61 -53.88 105.20
N LEU A 30 18.72 -54.12 104.53
CA LEU A 30 19.90 -54.80 105.11
C LEU A 30 20.55 -53.95 106.21
N SER A 31 20.58 -52.62 106.05
CA SER A 31 21.07 -51.68 107.05
C SER A 31 20.17 -51.67 108.31
N GLU A 32 18.86 -51.54 108.14
CA GLU A 32 17.86 -51.56 109.24
C GLU A 32 17.77 -52.94 109.94
N LEU A 33 18.03 -54.04 109.22
CA LEU A 33 18.12 -55.38 109.78
C LEU A 33 19.38 -55.61 110.62
N SER A 34 20.47 -54.89 110.31
CA SER A 34 21.73 -54.96 111.07
C SER A 34 21.64 -54.27 112.43
N GLU A 35 20.78 -53.24 112.54
CA GLU A 35 20.52 -52.50 113.78
C GLU A 35 19.57 -53.24 114.74
N ASN A 36 18.75 -54.18 114.24
CA ASN A 36 17.74 -54.90 115.03
C ASN A 36 18.08 -56.39 115.23
N GLN A 37 18.96 -56.68 116.20
CA GLN A 37 19.44 -58.04 116.49
C GLN A 37 18.62 -58.83 117.55
N SER A 38 17.61 -58.24 118.19
CA SER A 38 16.86 -58.87 119.31
C SER A 38 15.33 -59.00 119.11
N THR A 39 14.81 -58.97 117.88
CA THR A 39 13.38 -59.19 117.61
C THR A 39 13.03 -60.68 117.40
N PRO A 40 11.93 -61.20 117.99
CA PRO A 40 11.50 -62.60 117.82
C PRO A 40 11.29 -62.98 116.35
N LYS A 41 11.68 -64.22 115.96
CA LYS A 41 11.68 -64.67 114.55
C LYS A 41 10.38 -64.42 113.79
N LYS A 42 9.21 -64.56 114.46
CA LYS A 42 7.89 -64.43 113.83
C LYS A 42 7.52 -62.96 113.53
N GLU A 43 7.77 -62.04 114.46
CA GLU A 43 7.55 -60.60 114.26
C GLU A 43 8.55 -60.01 113.27
N LYS A 44 9.80 -60.47 113.30
CA LYS A 44 10.82 -60.11 112.29
C LYS A 44 10.39 -60.56 110.89
N GLN A 45 9.74 -61.73 110.77
CA GLN A 45 9.23 -62.24 109.51
C GLN A 45 8.00 -61.46 109.00
N GLU A 46 7.08 -61.08 109.88
CA GLU A 46 5.92 -60.23 109.52
C GLU A 46 6.33 -58.81 109.14
N TRP A 47 7.28 -58.21 109.87
CA TRP A 47 7.86 -56.89 109.52
C TRP A 47 8.58 -56.93 108.18
N LEU A 48 9.38 -57.98 107.92
CA LEU A 48 10.02 -58.19 106.62
C LEU A 48 9.00 -58.38 105.49
N SER A 49 7.90 -59.09 105.75
CA SER A 49 6.82 -59.26 104.78
C SER A 49 6.13 -57.92 104.45
N LYS A 50 5.84 -57.11 105.48
CA LYS A 50 5.20 -55.80 105.33
C LYS A 50 6.13 -54.75 104.69
N GLN A 51 7.42 -54.77 105.02
CA GLN A 51 8.41 -53.92 104.35
C GLN A 51 8.61 -54.33 102.90
N LYS A 52 8.65 -55.63 102.62
CA LYS A 52 8.67 -56.13 101.24
C LYS A 52 7.45 -55.70 100.45
N GLU A 53 6.26 -55.73 101.05
CA GLU A 53 5.02 -55.24 100.44
C GLU A 53 5.05 -53.72 100.21
N ASN A 54 5.54 -52.92 101.16
CA ASN A 54 5.70 -51.47 100.99
C ASN A 54 6.68 -51.11 99.87
N ILE A 55 7.80 -51.83 99.78
CA ILE A 55 8.77 -51.65 98.69
C ILE A 55 8.15 -52.03 97.35
N GLN A 56 7.40 -53.12 97.29
CA GLN A 56 6.67 -53.53 96.09
C GLN A 56 5.61 -52.50 95.69
N HIS A 57 4.86 -51.95 96.65
CA HIS A 57 3.86 -50.92 96.40
C HIS A 57 4.51 -49.63 95.87
N PHE A 58 5.59 -49.17 96.49
CA PHE A 58 6.29 -47.96 96.02
C PHE A 58 6.95 -48.17 94.65
N GLN A 59 7.54 -49.35 94.40
CA GLN A 59 8.05 -49.73 93.08
C GLN A 59 6.95 -49.70 92.03
N ALA A 60 5.79 -50.28 92.33
CA ALA A 60 4.63 -50.26 91.44
C ALA A 60 4.12 -48.82 91.20
N GLU A 61 4.16 -47.96 92.21
CA GLU A 61 3.76 -46.56 92.11
C GLU A 61 4.72 -45.74 91.24
N GLU A 62 6.03 -45.90 91.40
CA GLU A 62 7.05 -45.23 90.57
C GLU A 62 7.04 -45.73 89.12
N GLU A 63 6.87 -47.04 88.91
CA GLU A 63 6.64 -47.59 87.56
C GLU A 63 5.37 -47.01 86.93
N ALA A 64 4.28 -46.89 87.71
CA ALA A 64 3.04 -46.27 87.24
C ALA A 64 3.23 -44.77 86.94
N ASN A 65 4.03 -44.06 87.73
CA ASN A 65 4.36 -42.65 87.51
C ASN A 65 5.20 -42.45 86.25
N LEU A 66 6.22 -43.29 86.03
CA LEU A 66 7.04 -43.29 84.81
C LEU A 66 6.17 -43.58 83.58
N LEU A 67 5.34 -44.63 83.64
CA LEU A 67 4.39 -44.98 82.58
C LEU A 67 3.42 -43.83 82.28
N ARG A 68 2.94 -43.13 83.32
CA ARG A 68 2.05 -41.97 83.16
C ARG A 68 2.76 -40.82 82.44
N ARG A 69 4.02 -40.51 82.80
CA ARG A 69 4.84 -39.48 82.14
C ARG A 69 5.14 -39.84 80.68
N GLN A 70 5.53 -41.09 80.41
CA GLN A 70 5.78 -41.58 79.05
C GLN A 70 4.50 -41.52 78.19
N ARG A 71 3.34 -41.88 78.76
CA ARG A 71 2.04 -41.76 78.08
C ARG A 71 1.72 -40.31 77.74
N GLN A 72 1.89 -39.38 78.68
CA GLN A 72 1.68 -37.95 78.44
C GLN A 72 2.61 -37.40 77.36
N TYR A 73 3.88 -37.78 77.36
CA TYR A 73 4.84 -37.40 76.33
C TYR A 73 4.41 -37.89 74.94
N LEU A 74 4.05 -39.18 74.83
CA LEU A 74 3.57 -39.75 73.57
C LEU A 74 2.28 -39.08 73.09
N GLU A 75 1.34 -38.76 73.98
CA GLU A 75 0.13 -38.01 73.61
C GLU A 75 0.46 -36.62 73.04
N LEU A 76 1.40 -35.90 73.65
CA LEU A 76 1.86 -34.60 73.17
C LEU A 76 2.57 -34.71 71.81
N GLU A 77 3.44 -35.70 71.63
CA GLU A 77 4.11 -35.95 70.35
C GLU A 77 3.13 -36.36 69.25
N CYS A 78 2.12 -37.17 69.57
CA CYS A 78 1.02 -37.48 68.65
C CYS A 78 0.26 -36.21 68.23
N ARG A 79 -0.05 -35.30 69.16
CA ARG A 79 -0.69 -34.00 68.84
C ARG A 79 0.20 -33.12 67.97
N ARG A 80 1.50 -33.01 68.29
CA ARG A 80 2.49 -32.26 67.50
C ARG A 80 2.61 -32.81 66.09
N PHE A 81 2.67 -34.14 65.95
CA PHE A 81 2.71 -34.82 64.65
C PHE A 81 1.45 -34.58 63.83
N LYS A 82 0.26 -34.76 64.43
CA LYS A 82 -1.03 -34.47 63.77
C LYS A 82 -1.11 -33.01 63.31
N ARG A 83 -0.69 -32.05 64.14
CA ARG A 83 -0.64 -30.62 63.79
C ARG A 83 0.32 -30.36 62.61
N ARG A 84 1.51 -30.95 62.62
CA ARG A 84 2.49 -30.80 61.51
C ARG A 84 1.92 -31.32 60.20
N ILE A 85 1.29 -32.50 60.20
CA ILE A 85 0.65 -33.05 58.99
C ILE A 85 -0.48 -32.16 58.51
N LEU A 86 -1.35 -31.68 59.42
CA LEU A 86 -2.47 -30.82 59.05
C LEU A 86 -2.01 -29.51 58.40
N ILE A 87 -0.99 -28.86 58.97
CA ILE A 87 -0.39 -27.63 58.41
C ILE A 87 0.27 -27.93 57.06
N ALA A 88 1.04 -29.02 56.95
CA ALA A 88 1.68 -29.40 55.70
C ALA A 88 0.64 -29.66 54.59
N ARG A 89 -0.43 -30.38 54.90
CA ARG A 89 -1.56 -30.60 53.98
C ARG A 89 -2.20 -29.28 53.57
N HIS A 90 -2.49 -28.41 54.54
CA HIS A 90 -3.10 -27.10 54.24
C HIS A 90 -2.22 -26.24 53.34
N ASN A 91 -0.90 -26.22 53.57
CA ASN A 91 0.04 -25.49 52.72
C ASN A 91 0.02 -26.04 51.29
N VAL A 92 0.06 -27.36 51.11
CA VAL A 92 -0.03 -28.00 49.79
C VAL A 92 -1.37 -27.67 49.11
N GLU A 93 -2.48 -27.69 49.84
CA GLU A 93 -3.80 -27.31 49.31
C GLU A 93 -3.82 -25.84 48.87
N GLN A 94 -3.22 -24.92 49.63
CA GLN A 94 -3.09 -23.52 49.23
C GLN A 94 -2.21 -23.35 47.99
N ASP A 95 -1.08 -24.06 47.91
CA ASP A 95 -0.16 -23.98 46.78
C ASP A 95 -0.82 -24.50 45.50
N LEU A 96 -1.54 -25.63 45.59
CA LEU A 96 -2.32 -26.16 44.48
C LEU A 96 -3.42 -25.19 44.03
N ALA A 97 -4.12 -24.53 44.96
CA ALA A 97 -5.13 -23.53 44.63
C ALA A 97 -4.52 -22.31 43.91
N ARG A 98 -3.34 -21.83 44.36
CA ARG A 98 -2.60 -20.75 43.68
C ARG A 98 -2.16 -21.16 42.28
N GLU A 99 -1.62 -22.37 42.13
CA GLU A 99 -1.23 -22.90 40.82
C GLU A 99 -2.44 -23.03 39.88
N GLU A 100 -3.58 -23.50 40.36
CA GLU A 100 -4.79 -23.64 39.55
C GLU A 100 -5.31 -22.28 39.07
N LEU A 101 -5.30 -21.27 39.95
CA LEU A 101 -5.63 -19.88 39.58
C LEU A 101 -4.64 -19.32 38.55
N ASN A 102 -3.34 -19.52 38.75
CA ASN A 102 -2.32 -19.08 37.81
C ASN A 102 -2.50 -19.73 36.43
N LYS A 103 -2.77 -21.04 36.39
CA LYS A 103 -3.04 -21.77 35.14
C LYS A 103 -4.27 -21.21 34.42
N ARG A 104 -5.37 -20.96 35.15
CA ARG A 104 -6.57 -20.32 34.58
C ARG A 104 -6.29 -18.92 34.04
N GLN A 105 -5.51 -18.11 34.76
CA GLN A 105 -5.12 -16.78 34.29
C GLN A 105 -4.30 -16.85 33.01
N THR A 106 -3.24 -17.68 32.97
CA THR A 106 -2.40 -17.83 31.77
C THR A 106 -3.19 -18.34 30.56
N GLN A 107 -4.18 -19.21 30.77
CA GLN A 107 -5.08 -19.67 29.71
C GLN A 107 -5.92 -18.51 29.16
N LYS A 108 -6.49 -17.68 30.03
CA LYS A 108 -7.26 -16.50 29.63
C LYS A 108 -6.40 -15.48 28.87
N ASP A 109 -5.20 -15.20 29.36
CA ASP A 109 -4.25 -14.31 28.69
C ASP A 109 -3.92 -14.81 27.27
N LEU A 110 -3.75 -16.12 27.11
CA LEU A 110 -3.53 -16.73 25.80
C LEU A 110 -4.73 -16.62 24.87
N GLU A 111 -5.96 -16.84 25.38
CA GLU A 111 -7.21 -16.67 24.63
C GLU A 111 -7.34 -15.21 24.13
N HIS A 112 -7.09 -14.23 25.01
CA HIS A 112 -7.11 -12.81 24.65
C HIS A 112 -6.03 -12.45 23.62
N ALA A 113 -4.80 -12.95 23.79
CA ALA A 113 -3.72 -12.77 22.81
C ALA A 113 -4.06 -13.37 21.44
N MET A 114 -4.73 -14.54 21.41
CA MET A 114 -5.20 -15.15 20.16
C MET A 114 -6.22 -14.27 19.45
N LEU A 115 -7.19 -13.71 20.18
CA LEU A 115 -8.20 -12.81 19.60
C LEU A 115 -7.58 -11.56 18.98
N LEU A 116 -6.60 -10.94 19.65
CA LEU A 116 -5.89 -9.78 19.13
C LEU A 116 -5.12 -10.11 17.84
N ARG A 117 -4.42 -11.26 17.80
CA ARG A 117 -3.73 -11.72 16.58
C ARG A 117 -4.69 -12.01 15.43
N HIS A 118 -5.84 -12.60 15.72
CA HIS A 118 -6.87 -12.83 14.70
C HIS A 118 -7.42 -11.51 14.16
N HIS A 119 -7.63 -10.52 15.02
CA HIS A 119 -8.01 -9.18 14.59
C HIS A 119 -6.96 -8.54 13.68
N GLU A 120 -5.68 -8.61 14.05
CA GLU A 120 -4.57 -8.08 13.23
C GLU A 120 -4.51 -8.76 11.85
N SER A 121 -4.60 -10.09 11.81
CA SER A 121 -4.63 -10.84 10.55
C SER A 121 -5.84 -10.47 9.67
N MET A 122 -7.02 -10.29 10.28
CA MET A 122 -8.23 -9.85 9.58
C MET A 122 -8.08 -8.43 9.03
N GLN A 123 -7.58 -7.51 9.85
CA GLN A 123 -7.28 -6.14 9.45
C GLN A 123 -6.35 -6.10 8.23
N GLU A 124 -5.23 -6.84 8.28
CA GLU A 124 -4.29 -6.91 7.15
C GLU A 124 -4.96 -7.41 5.87
N LEU A 125 -5.85 -8.41 5.97
CA LEU A 125 -6.60 -8.93 4.84
C LEU A 125 -7.55 -7.90 4.24
N GLU A 126 -8.28 -7.18 5.07
CA GLU A 126 -9.19 -6.11 4.63
C GLU A 126 -8.42 -4.98 3.91
N PHE A 127 -7.30 -4.53 4.47
CA PHE A 127 -6.45 -3.51 3.82
C PHE A 127 -5.84 -4.02 2.50
N ARG A 128 -5.43 -5.28 2.44
CA ARG A 128 -4.89 -5.90 1.21
C ARG A 128 -5.94 -6.01 0.12
N HIS A 129 -7.17 -6.38 0.46
CA HIS A 129 -8.30 -6.43 -0.48
C HIS A 129 -8.64 -5.04 -1.01
N LEU A 130 -8.75 -4.05 -0.12
CA LEU A 130 -8.97 -2.66 -0.54
C LEU A 130 -7.85 -2.18 -1.46
N GLY A 131 -6.58 -2.41 -1.09
CA GLY A 131 -5.42 -2.06 -1.92
C GLY A 131 -5.43 -2.71 -3.30
N THR A 132 -5.82 -3.99 -3.39
CA THR A 132 -5.96 -4.70 -4.68
C THR A 132 -7.04 -4.06 -5.56
N ILE A 133 -8.20 -3.74 -5.00
CA ILE A 133 -9.30 -3.09 -5.73
C ILE A 133 -8.87 -1.71 -6.23
N GLN A 134 -8.25 -0.89 -5.37
CA GLN A 134 -7.77 0.44 -5.72
C GLN A 134 -6.69 0.39 -6.80
N LYS A 135 -5.76 -0.58 -6.73
CA LYS A 135 -4.74 -0.81 -7.74
C LYS A 135 -5.35 -1.15 -9.10
N MET A 136 -6.28 -2.11 -9.14
CA MET A 136 -6.97 -2.51 -10.36
C MET A 136 -7.75 -1.34 -10.98
N ARG A 137 -8.47 -0.55 -10.18
CA ARG A 137 -9.16 0.67 -10.65
C ARG A 137 -8.16 1.68 -11.25
N ALA A 138 -7.03 1.92 -10.59
CA ALA A 138 -6.01 2.84 -11.08
C ALA A 138 -5.35 2.34 -12.37
N GLU A 139 -5.17 1.03 -12.54
CA GLU A 139 -4.67 0.42 -13.78
C GLU A 139 -5.67 0.59 -14.92
N LEU A 140 -6.96 0.35 -14.69
CA LEU A 140 -8.02 0.56 -15.68
C LEU A 140 -8.13 2.02 -16.12
N ILE A 141 -8.03 2.98 -15.19
CA ILE A 141 -8.04 4.40 -15.52
C ILE A 141 -6.81 4.78 -16.33
N ARG A 142 -5.62 4.25 -16.00
CA ARG A 142 -4.41 4.50 -16.78
C ARG A 142 -4.53 3.96 -18.21
N THR A 143 -5.02 2.75 -18.39
CA THR A 143 -5.19 2.16 -19.73
C THR A 143 -6.23 2.93 -20.53
N GLN A 144 -7.34 3.34 -19.89
CA GLN A 144 -8.34 4.21 -20.50
C GLN A 144 -7.75 5.55 -20.94
N HIS A 145 -7.02 6.26 -20.06
CA HIS A 145 -6.42 7.55 -20.42
C HIS A 145 -5.41 7.41 -21.57
N GLN A 146 -4.68 6.29 -21.61
CA GLN A 146 -3.73 6.00 -22.68
C GLN A 146 -4.43 5.75 -24.03
N THR A 147 -5.56 5.04 -24.05
CA THR A 147 -6.32 4.80 -25.28
C THR A 147 -6.98 6.08 -25.78
N GLU A 148 -7.56 6.89 -24.88
CA GLU A 148 -8.10 8.21 -25.20
C GLU A 148 -7.06 9.13 -25.84
N LEU A 149 -5.85 9.20 -25.25
CA LEU A 149 -4.75 10.00 -25.79
C LEU A 149 -4.31 9.50 -27.18
N THR A 150 -4.19 8.18 -27.33
CA THR A 150 -3.83 7.56 -28.62
C THR A 150 -4.87 7.90 -29.69
N ASN A 151 -6.16 7.79 -29.36
CA ASN A 151 -7.26 8.14 -30.25
C ASN A 151 -7.24 9.62 -30.64
N GLN A 152 -6.96 10.53 -29.69
CA GLN A 152 -6.86 11.96 -29.96
C GLN A 152 -5.69 12.27 -30.91
N LEU A 153 -4.53 11.66 -30.70
CA LEU A 153 -3.37 11.83 -31.59
C LEU A 153 -3.65 11.31 -33.01
N GLU A 154 -4.36 10.19 -33.13
CA GLU A 154 -4.78 9.67 -34.43
C GLU A 154 -5.84 10.53 -35.12
N TYR A 155 -6.78 11.09 -34.36
CA TYR A 155 -7.74 12.07 -34.85
C TYR A 155 -7.04 13.32 -35.37
N ASN A 156 -6.12 13.91 -34.59
CA ASN A 156 -5.32 15.06 -35.00
C ASN A 156 -4.58 14.79 -36.32
N LYS A 157 -3.88 13.65 -36.41
CA LYS A 157 -3.18 13.23 -37.65
C LYS A 157 -4.13 13.02 -38.84
N ARG A 158 -5.38 12.60 -38.62
CA ARG A 158 -6.39 12.48 -39.68
C ARG A 158 -6.83 13.85 -40.17
N ARG A 159 -7.17 14.75 -39.25
CA ARG A 159 -7.60 16.13 -39.57
C ARG A 159 -6.52 16.91 -40.32
N GLU A 160 -5.27 16.80 -39.91
CA GLU A 160 -4.14 17.40 -40.63
C GLU A 160 -3.99 16.85 -42.05
N ARG A 161 -4.16 15.54 -42.26
CA ARG A 161 -4.10 14.93 -43.59
C ARG A 161 -5.26 15.38 -44.48
N GLU A 162 -6.46 15.50 -43.94
CA GLU A 162 -7.63 16.03 -44.66
C GLU A 162 -7.38 17.47 -45.12
N LEU A 163 -6.85 18.33 -44.23
CA LEU A 163 -6.51 19.71 -44.58
C LEU A 163 -5.42 19.77 -45.66
N ARG A 164 -4.34 18.99 -45.51
CA ARG A 164 -3.28 18.89 -46.54
C ARG A 164 -3.83 18.45 -47.89
N ARG A 165 -4.76 17.47 -47.93
CA ARG A 165 -5.40 17.04 -49.17
C ARG A 165 -6.21 18.17 -49.80
N LYS A 166 -6.97 18.94 -49.00
CA LYS A 166 -7.71 20.12 -49.47
C LYS A 166 -6.77 21.14 -50.11
N HIS A 167 -5.66 21.48 -49.44
CA HIS A 167 -4.67 22.44 -49.95
C HIS A 167 -4.01 21.96 -51.26
N VAL A 168 -3.66 20.68 -51.37
CA VAL A 168 -3.12 20.10 -52.61
C VAL A 168 -4.14 20.18 -53.75
N MET A 169 -5.43 19.97 -53.47
CA MET A 169 -6.48 20.07 -54.47
C MET A 169 -6.71 21.52 -54.94
N GLU A 170 -6.61 22.50 -54.05
CA GLU A 170 -6.68 23.93 -54.41
C GLU A 170 -5.50 24.36 -55.30
N VAL A 171 -4.28 23.93 -54.98
CA VAL A 171 -3.10 24.18 -55.82
C VAL A 171 -3.26 23.51 -57.20
N ARG A 172 -3.82 22.30 -57.25
CA ARG A 172 -4.10 21.60 -58.52
C ARG A 172 -5.12 22.34 -59.39
N GLN A 173 -6.05 23.08 -58.81
CA GLN A 173 -7.04 23.88 -59.56
C GLN A 173 -6.45 25.15 -60.19
N GLN A 174 -5.20 25.53 -59.87
CA GLN A 174 -4.56 26.69 -60.50
C GLN A 174 -4.31 26.51 -62.01
N PRO A 175 -4.36 27.59 -62.81
CA PRO A 175 -4.17 27.54 -64.26
C PRO A 175 -2.78 27.02 -64.65
N LYS A 176 -2.68 26.33 -65.79
CA LYS A 176 -1.43 25.64 -66.22
C LYS A 176 -0.27 26.60 -66.51
N SER A 177 -0.57 27.86 -66.85
CA SER A 177 0.37 28.98 -67.01
C SER A 177 1.18 29.27 -65.73
N LEU A 178 0.61 29.04 -64.55
CA LEU A 178 1.27 29.13 -63.23
C LEU A 178 2.23 27.97 -62.98
N LYS A 179 1.95 26.79 -63.52
CA LYS A 179 2.70 25.55 -63.23
C LYS A 179 4.02 25.44 -63.99
N VAL A 180 4.05 25.90 -65.25
CA VAL A 180 5.22 25.72 -66.14
C VAL A 180 6.46 26.48 -65.65
N ARG A 181 6.30 27.58 -64.89
CA ARG A 181 7.43 28.35 -64.33
C ARG A 181 7.92 27.81 -62.98
N ASN A 182 7.04 27.29 -62.12
CA ASN A 182 7.43 26.67 -60.84
C ASN A 182 8.07 25.28 -61.00
N THR A 183 7.82 24.58 -62.11
CA THR A 183 8.46 23.27 -62.38
C THR A 183 9.90 23.37 -62.90
N GLN A 184 10.36 24.54 -63.36
CA GLN A 184 11.76 24.71 -63.79
C GLN A 184 12.74 24.85 -62.62
N THR A 185 12.25 25.13 -61.41
CA THR A 185 13.07 25.23 -60.20
C THR A 185 13.07 23.97 -59.33
N LEU A 186 12.20 22.99 -59.58
CA LEU A 186 11.99 21.85 -58.66
C LEU A 186 11.76 20.49 -59.36
N ALA A 187 12.33 20.29 -60.55
CA ALA A 187 12.36 18.96 -61.16
C ALA A 187 13.66 18.27 -60.78
N HIS A 188 13.65 17.47 -59.71
CA HIS A 188 14.36 16.17 -59.56
C HIS A 188 13.85 15.49 -58.27
N THR A 189 12.75 14.73 -58.39
CA THR A 189 12.62 13.36 -57.81
C THR A 189 11.21 12.79 -58.06
N HIS A 190 11.22 11.60 -58.64
CA HIS A 190 10.23 10.51 -58.62
C HIS A 190 8.90 10.54 -59.41
N THR A 191 8.92 9.66 -60.42
CA THR A 191 7.94 8.64 -60.86
C THR A 191 6.83 8.27 -59.86
N HIS A 192 5.55 8.25 -60.24
CA HIS A 192 4.83 7.19 -60.98
C HIS A 192 3.29 7.30 -60.81
N THR A 193 2.56 6.89 -61.86
CA THR A 193 1.19 6.31 -61.93
C THR A 193 0.06 6.81 -61.00
N HIS A 194 -1.01 7.37 -61.58
CA HIS A 194 -2.30 6.64 -61.75
C HIS A 194 -3.33 7.44 -62.56
N THR A 195 -4.02 6.67 -63.41
CA THR A 195 -5.33 6.86 -64.02
C THR A 195 -6.40 7.48 -63.10
N TYR A 196 -7.11 8.52 -63.54
CA TYR A 196 -8.52 8.69 -63.17
C TYR A 196 -9.32 9.57 -64.14
N THR A 197 -10.61 9.27 -64.08
CA THR A 197 -11.76 9.64 -64.89
C THR A 197 -12.03 11.15 -65.05
N TYR A 198 -12.73 11.45 -66.15
CA TYR A 198 -13.21 12.77 -66.54
C TYR A 198 -14.38 13.19 -65.64
N PHE A 199 -14.13 14.12 -64.72
CA PHE A 199 -15.17 14.93 -64.09
C PHE A 199 -14.89 16.40 -64.42
N THR A 200 -15.72 16.96 -65.29
CA THR A 200 -15.66 18.36 -65.71
C THR A 200 -16.36 19.21 -64.64
N VAL A 201 -15.61 20.05 -63.92
CA VAL A 201 -16.09 20.94 -62.85
C VAL A 201 -15.59 22.37 -63.16
N PRO A 202 -16.38 23.42 -62.89
CA PRO A 202 -16.43 24.62 -63.72
C PRO A 202 -15.24 25.57 -63.56
N HIS A 203 -14.88 26.20 -64.68
CA HIS A 203 -13.84 27.21 -64.83
C HIS A 203 -14.11 28.45 -63.97
N SER A 204 -13.20 28.75 -63.06
CA SER A 204 -13.23 29.93 -62.19
C SER A 204 -12.43 31.11 -62.78
N LEU A 205 -12.70 32.30 -62.22
CA LEU A 205 -12.22 33.65 -62.54
C LEU A 205 -10.74 33.88 -62.99
N PRO A 206 -9.70 33.12 -62.56
CA PRO A 206 -8.30 33.46 -62.87
C PRO A 206 -7.98 33.51 -64.36
N GLN A 207 -8.70 32.70 -65.15
CA GLN A 207 -8.54 32.69 -66.60
C GLN A 207 -8.95 34.01 -67.25
N SER A 208 -9.86 34.79 -66.65
CA SER A 208 -10.36 36.05 -67.22
C SER A 208 -9.30 37.14 -67.23
N LYS A 209 -8.58 37.34 -66.10
CA LYS A 209 -7.50 38.33 -66.00
C LYS A 209 -6.26 37.92 -66.81
N GLU A 210 -5.90 36.63 -66.79
CA GLU A 210 -4.81 36.12 -67.61
C GLU A 210 -5.11 36.28 -69.11
N LEU A 211 -6.34 35.99 -69.53
CA LEU A 211 -6.80 36.18 -70.91
C LEU A 211 -6.81 37.66 -71.31
N GLN A 212 -7.16 38.56 -70.38
CA GLN A 212 -7.13 40.00 -70.62
C GLN A 212 -5.69 40.51 -70.86
N ILE A 213 -4.73 40.12 -70.03
CA ILE A 213 -3.31 40.49 -70.19
C ILE A 213 -2.75 39.91 -71.50
N LYS A 214 -3.08 38.65 -71.82
CA LYS A 214 -2.72 38.01 -73.10
C LYS A 214 -3.29 38.76 -74.30
N LYS A 215 -4.57 39.13 -74.25
CA LYS A 215 -5.24 39.87 -75.32
C LYS A 215 -4.60 41.25 -75.51
N GLN A 216 -4.34 41.98 -74.42
CA GLN A 216 -3.68 43.28 -74.46
C GLN A 216 -2.28 43.20 -75.10
N PHE A 217 -1.48 42.19 -74.75
CA PHE A 217 -0.18 41.96 -75.38
C PHE A 217 -0.31 41.66 -76.89
N GLN A 218 -1.20 40.74 -77.27
CA GLN A 218 -1.42 40.38 -78.68
C GLN A 218 -1.87 41.57 -79.52
N ASP A 219 -2.78 42.40 -79.00
CA ASP A 219 -3.29 43.56 -79.71
C ASP A 219 -2.21 44.64 -79.85
N THR A 220 -1.38 44.84 -78.82
CA THR A 220 -0.23 45.77 -78.87
C THR A 220 0.82 45.32 -79.90
N CYS A 221 1.14 44.03 -79.96
CA CYS A 221 2.04 43.44 -80.96
C CYS A 221 1.50 43.59 -82.39
N LYS A 222 0.18 43.42 -82.59
CA LYS A 222 -0.46 43.64 -83.90
C LYS A 222 -0.36 45.10 -84.33
N ILE A 223 -0.58 46.04 -83.42
CA ILE A 223 -0.46 47.49 -83.69
C ILE A 223 0.99 47.83 -84.06
N GLN A 224 1.98 47.40 -83.28
CA GLN A 224 3.39 47.64 -83.61
C GLN A 224 3.81 47.03 -84.95
N THR A 225 3.27 45.84 -85.28
CA THR A 225 3.53 45.19 -86.58
C THR A 225 2.96 46.02 -87.75
N ARG A 226 1.76 46.59 -87.58
CA ARG A 226 1.13 47.47 -88.59
C ARG A 226 1.90 48.79 -88.72
N GLN A 227 2.27 49.41 -87.61
CA GLN A 227 3.08 50.64 -87.57
C GLN A 227 4.45 50.45 -88.21
N TYR A 228 5.13 49.33 -87.94
CA TYR A 228 6.39 48.97 -88.59
C TYR A 228 6.26 48.87 -90.11
N LYS A 229 5.21 48.19 -90.61
CA LYS A 229 4.97 48.08 -92.05
C LYS A 229 4.73 49.44 -92.70
N ALA A 230 3.95 50.30 -92.07
CA ALA A 230 3.71 51.66 -92.54
C ALA A 230 4.98 52.51 -92.55
N LEU A 231 5.75 52.49 -91.44
CA LEU A 231 7.01 53.23 -91.31
C LEU A 231 8.08 52.74 -92.30
N ARG A 232 8.16 51.43 -92.53
CA ARG A 232 9.06 50.81 -93.51
C ARG A 232 8.75 51.27 -94.93
N ASN A 233 7.47 51.33 -95.32
CA ASN A 233 7.07 51.74 -96.66
C ASN A 233 7.43 53.21 -96.91
N HIS A 234 7.07 54.11 -95.97
CA HIS A 234 7.36 55.53 -96.09
C HIS A 234 8.87 55.84 -96.19
N LEU A 235 9.70 55.19 -95.37
CA LEU A 235 11.15 55.39 -95.39
C LEU A 235 11.82 54.87 -96.68
N LEU A 236 11.28 53.84 -97.33
CA LEU A 236 11.78 53.35 -98.62
C LEU A 236 11.41 54.26 -99.79
N GLU A 237 10.30 55.00 -99.68
CA GLU A 237 9.86 56.00 -100.67
C GLU A 237 10.72 57.28 -100.59
N SER A 238 11.17 57.68 -99.40
CA SER A 238 11.92 58.92 -99.18
C SER A 238 13.44 58.78 -99.24
N THR A 239 13.99 57.55 -99.29
CA THR A 239 15.45 57.31 -99.26
C THR A 239 16.00 56.84 -100.61
N PRO A 240 17.23 57.23 -101.00
CA PRO A 240 17.88 56.72 -102.20
C PRO A 240 18.16 55.21 -102.12
N LYS A 241 18.09 54.52 -103.26
CA LYS A 241 18.26 53.05 -103.35
C LYS A 241 19.60 52.52 -102.79
N ALA A 242 20.64 53.34 -102.78
CA ALA A 242 21.96 52.98 -102.23
C ALA A 242 21.93 52.70 -100.72
N ASP A 243 21.05 53.39 -99.96
CA ASP A 243 21.00 53.34 -98.50
C ASP A 243 19.91 52.41 -97.95
N HIS A 244 19.04 51.89 -98.83
CA HIS A 244 17.90 51.03 -98.46
C HIS A 244 18.29 49.83 -97.59
N LYS A 245 19.44 49.21 -97.87
CA LYS A 245 19.93 48.05 -97.10
C LYS A 245 20.23 48.40 -95.64
N ALA A 246 20.86 49.55 -95.40
CA ALA A 246 21.20 50.01 -94.05
C ALA A 246 19.94 50.42 -93.28
N VAL A 247 19.00 51.10 -93.94
CA VAL A 247 17.71 51.50 -93.35
C VAL A 247 16.87 50.29 -92.96
N LEU A 248 16.75 49.28 -93.82
CA LEU A 248 16.01 48.05 -93.52
C LEU A 248 16.61 47.27 -92.34
N LYS A 249 17.93 47.19 -92.24
CA LYS A 249 18.62 46.55 -91.12
C LYS A 249 18.29 47.24 -89.80
N ARG A 250 18.42 48.57 -89.74
CA ARG A 250 18.09 49.38 -88.55
C ARG A 250 16.62 49.25 -88.16
N LEU A 251 15.70 49.30 -89.13
CA LEU A 251 14.28 49.14 -88.88
C LEU A 251 13.94 47.76 -88.30
N LYS A 252 14.58 46.69 -88.80
CA LYS A 252 14.37 45.33 -88.30
C LYS A 252 14.94 45.14 -86.89
N GLU A 253 16.12 45.70 -86.62
CA GLU A 253 16.70 45.72 -85.27
C GLU A 253 15.79 46.46 -84.28
N GLU A 254 15.26 47.62 -84.68
CA GLU A 254 14.33 48.41 -83.87
C GLU A 254 12.99 47.70 -83.65
N GLN A 255 12.45 47.02 -84.67
CA GLN A 255 11.25 46.19 -84.55
C GLN A 255 11.48 45.05 -83.55
N THR A 256 12.63 44.37 -83.65
CA THR A 256 13.00 43.26 -82.75
C THR A 256 13.13 43.76 -81.32
N ARG A 257 13.75 44.93 -81.11
CA ARG A 257 13.90 45.56 -79.79
C ARG A 257 12.55 45.93 -79.18
N LYS A 258 11.65 46.56 -79.95
CA LYS A 258 10.32 46.94 -79.45
C LYS A 258 9.45 45.73 -79.11
N LEU A 259 9.50 44.67 -79.92
CA LEU A 259 8.82 43.41 -79.62
C LEU A 259 9.41 42.71 -78.40
N ALA A 260 10.73 42.78 -78.18
CA ALA A 260 11.38 42.25 -76.99
C ALA A 260 10.92 42.98 -75.71
N ILE A 261 10.86 44.32 -75.74
CA ILE A 261 10.36 45.11 -74.60
C ILE A 261 8.90 44.78 -74.30
N LEU A 262 8.04 44.62 -75.32
CA LEU A 262 6.65 44.20 -75.10
C LEU A 262 6.56 42.80 -74.49
N ALA A 263 7.44 41.88 -74.90
CA ALA A 263 7.50 40.53 -74.33
C ALA A 263 7.91 40.57 -72.86
N GLU A 264 8.93 41.35 -72.51
CA GLU A 264 9.36 41.56 -71.11
C GLU A 264 8.25 42.17 -70.26
N GLN A 265 7.52 43.16 -70.78
CA GLN A 265 6.38 43.77 -70.08
C GLN A 265 5.24 42.77 -69.84
N TYR A 266 4.94 41.93 -70.84
CA TYR A 266 3.97 40.86 -70.70
C TYR A 266 4.41 39.83 -69.65
N ASP A 267 5.67 39.38 -69.69
CA ASP A 267 6.22 38.47 -68.70
C ASP A 267 6.18 39.06 -67.29
N HIS A 268 6.56 40.33 -67.13
CA HIS A 268 6.51 41.03 -65.84
C HIS A 268 5.07 41.14 -65.31
N SER A 269 4.12 41.57 -66.15
CA SER A 269 2.70 41.70 -65.77
C SER A 269 2.08 40.36 -65.36
N ILE A 270 2.36 39.30 -66.13
CA ILE A 270 1.91 37.95 -65.81
C ILE A 270 2.56 37.47 -64.51
N ASN A 271 3.88 37.59 -64.36
CA ASN A 271 4.58 37.13 -63.15
C ASN A 271 4.10 37.84 -61.88
N ASN A 272 3.91 39.16 -61.91
CA ASN A 272 3.41 39.90 -60.75
C ASN A 272 2.01 39.42 -60.33
N MET A 273 1.12 39.21 -61.30
CA MET A 273 -0.24 38.73 -61.04
C MET A 273 -0.20 37.30 -60.46
N LEU A 274 0.58 36.41 -61.08
CA LEU A 274 0.72 35.02 -60.63
C LEU A 274 1.37 34.91 -59.24
N SER A 275 2.40 35.71 -58.97
CA SER A 275 3.08 35.77 -57.67
C SER A 275 2.14 36.30 -56.58
N THR A 276 1.38 37.36 -56.86
CA THR A 276 0.39 37.89 -55.92
C THR A 276 -0.71 36.87 -55.63
N GLN A 277 -1.14 36.11 -56.64
CA GLN A 277 -2.14 35.06 -56.46
C GLN A 277 -1.59 33.88 -55.64
N ALA A 278 -0.33 33.49 -55.87
CA ALA A 278 0.33 32.44 -55.09
C ALA A 278 0.46 32.84 -53.62
N LEU A 279 0.96 34.04 -53.33
CA LEU A 279 1.11 34.56 -51.95
C LEU A 279 -0.22 34.56 -51.20
N ARG A 280 -1.32 35.03 -51.82
CA ARG A 280 -2.64 35.02 -51.19
C ARG A 280 -3.16 33.62 -50.90
N LEU A 281 -2.87 32.64 -51.77
CA LEU A 281 -3.25 31.26 -51.52
C LEU A 281 -2.43 30.69 -50.35
N ASP A 282 -1.13 30.94 -50.33
CA ASP A 282 -0.24 30.49 -49.25
C ASP A 282 -0.66 31.08 -47.91
N GLU A 283 -0.94 32.39 -47.85
CA GLU A 283 -1.46 33.09 -46.66
C GLU A 283 -2.79 32.50 -46.17
N ALA A 284 -3.72 32.21 -47.08
CA ALA A 284 -5.01 31.60 -46.74
C ALA A 284 -4.84 30.17 -46.19
N GLN A 285 -3.99 29.35 -46.83
CA GLN A 285 -3.71 27.99 -46.40
C GLN A 285 -2.98 27.94 -45.06
N GLU A 286 -2.06 28.87 -44.83
CA GLU A 286 -1.38 29.04 -43.54
C GLU A 286 -2.38 29.41 -42.44
N GLY A 287 -3.28 30.36 -42.71
CA GLY A 287 -4.36 30.72 -41.78
C GLY A 287 -5.23 29.52 -41.39
N GLU A 288 -5.65 28.70 -42.36
CA GLU A 288 -6.40 27.46 -42.08
C GLU A 288 -5.61 26.46 -41.23
N CYS A 289 -4.30 26.32 -41.50
CA CYS A 289 -3.41 25.46 -40.69
C CYS A 289 -3.31 25.95 -39.25
N GLN A 290 -3.16 27.26 -39.04
CA GLN A 290 -3.06 27.86 -37.71
C GLN A 290 -4.36 27.64 -36.92
N VAL A 291 -5.51 27.90 -37.53
CA VAL A 291 -6.83 27.67 -36.90
C VAL A 291 -7.01 26.20 -36.52
N LEU A 292 -6.69 25.27 -37.44
CA LEU A 292 -6.79 23.84 -37.14
C LEU A 292 -5.87 23.44 -35.99
N ARG A 293 -4.61 23.88 -35.98
CA ARG A 293 -3.67 23.59 -34.88
C ARG A 293 -4.20 24.09 -33.54
N MET A 294 -4.72 25.31 -33.49
CA MET A 294 -5.27 25.90 -32.27
C MET A 294 -6.49 25.10 -31.78
N GLN A 295 -7.39 24.68 -32.68
CA GLN A 295 -8.54 23.85 -32.33
C GLN A 295 -8.12 22.48 -31.76
N LEU A 296 -7.22 21.76 -32.46
CA LEU A 296 -6.75 20.44 -32.01
C LEU A 296 -5.99 20.52 -30.67
N GLN A 297 -5.28 21.62 -30.44
CA GLN A 297 -4.61 21.89 -29.17
C GLN A 297 -5.61 22.12 -28.03
N GLN A 298 -6.65 22.92 -28.27
CA GLN A 298 -7.72 23.16 -27.30
C GLN A 298 -8.46 21.87 -26.93
N GLU A 299 -8.76 21.02 -27.92
CA GLU A 299 -9.37 19.70 -27.69
C GLU A 299 -8.48 18.79 -26.82
N LEU A 300 -7.17 18.80 -27.05
CA LEU A 300 -6.20 18.04 -26.26
C LEU A 300 -6.12 18.56 -24.81
N GLU A 301 -6.13 19.88 -24.62
CA GLU A 301 -6.15 20.50 -23.29
C GLU A 301 -7.43 20.15 -22.51
N LEU A 302 -8.57 20.14 -23.18
CA LEU A 302 -9.83 19.71 -22.57
C LEU A 302 -9.78 18.23 -22.15
N LEU A 303 -9.22 17.36 -23.00
CA LEU A 303 -9.01 15.95 -22.65
C LEU A 303 -8.10 15.81 -21.42
N ASN A 304 -6.97 16.53 -21.39
CA ASN A 304 -6.04 16.52 -20.26
C ASN A 304 -6.71 17.01 -18.96
N ALA A 305 -7.54 18.05 -19.04
CA ALA A 305 -8.30 18.57 -17.90
C ALA A 305 -9.32 17.53 -17.39
N TYR A 306 -10.02 16.86 -18.31
CA TYR A 306 -10.97 15.79 -17.98
C TYR A 306 -10.27 14.60 -17.29
N GLN A 307 -9.17 14.11 -17.84
CA GLN A 307 -8.37 13.04 -17.25
C GLN A 307 -7.81 13.42 -15.87
N SER A 308 -7.34 14.66 -15.71
CA SER A 308 -6.87 15.17 -14.42
C SER A 308 -7.99 15.22 -13.38
N LYS A 309 -9.19 15.63 -13.79
CA LYS A 309 -10.38 15.64 -12.92
C LYS A 309 -10.75 14.23 -12.46
N ILE A 310 -10.77 13.25 -13.36
CA ILE A 310 -11.04 11.85 -13.01
C ILE A 310 -10.00 11.36 -11.99
N LYS A 311 -8.71 11.59 -12.28
CA LYS A 311 -7.62 11.17 -11.39
C LYS A 311 -7.81 11.72 -9.97
N MET A 312 -8.05 13.03 -9.84
CA MET A 312 -8.29 13.66 -8.53
C MET A 312 -9.52 13.09 -7.83
N GLN A 313 -10.62 12.86 -8.56
CA GLN A 313 -11.84 12.28 -7.99
C GLN A 313 -11.63 10.86 -7.48
N THR A 314 -10.90 10.03 -8.24
CA THR A 314 -10.57 8.66 -7.84
C THR A 314 -9.61 8.64 -6.65
N GLU A 315 -8.60 9.51 -6.61
CA GLU A 315 -7.70 9.64 -5.45
C GLU A 315 -8.48 10.06 -4.20
N ALA A 316 -9.36 11.06 -4.31
CA ALA A 316 -10.23 11.48 -3.22
C ALA A 316 -11.21 10.38 -2.78
N GLN A 317 -11.63 9.49 -3.69
CA GLN A 317 -12.43 8.31 -3.33
C GLN A 317 -11.58 7.26 -2.60
N HIS A 318 -10.37 6.97 -3.07
CA HIS A 318 -9.46 6.03 -2.43
C HIS A 318 -9.13 6.44 -0.99
N ASP A 319 -8.90 7.73 -0.76
CA ASP A 319 -8.63 8.28 0.58
C ASP A 319 -9.84 8.15 1.50
N ARG A 320 -11.05 8.39 0.98
CA ARG A 320 -12.30 8.18 1.73
C ARG A 320 -12.48 6.72 2.13
N GLU A 321 -12.37 5.80 1.16
CA GLU A 321 -12.49 4.36 1.40
C GLU A 321 -11.43 3.86 2.42
N ARG A 322 -10.22 4.41 2.37
CA ARG A 322 -9.15 4.10 3.33
C ARG A 322 -9.51 4.56 4.73
N LYS A 323 -9.92 5.83 4.90
CA LYS A 323 -10.31 6.39 6.20
C LYS A 323 -11.51 5.64 6.80
N ASP A 324 -12.50 5.32 5.98
CA ASP A 324 -13.68 4.56 6.44
C ASP A 324 -13.27 3.16 6.92
N LEU A 325 -12.34 2.49 6.22
CA LEU A 325 -11.81 1.20 6.67
C LEU A 325 -10.99 1.33 7.96
N GLU A 326 -10.10 2.32 8.05
CA GLU A 326 -9.31 2.62 9.25
C GLU A 326 -10.21 2.86 10.47
N GLN A 327 -11.27 3.65 10.32
CA GLN A 327 -12.25 3.92 11.38
C GLN A 327 -12.99 2.65 11.82
N ARG A 328 -13.44 1.81 10.88
CA ARG A 328 -14.11 0.55 11.23
C ARG A 328 -13.18 -0.41 11.96
N VAL A 329 -11.94 -0.53 11.49
CA VAL A 329 -10.92 -1.37 12.10
C VAL A 329 -10.58 -0.88 13.51
N SER A 330 -10.36 0.42 13.68
CA SER A 330 -10.01 1.01 14.98
C SER A 330 -11.15 0.89 15.99
N LEU A 331 -12.41 1.12 15.57
CA LEU A 331 -13.58 0.91 16.42
C LEU A 331 -13.68 -0.56 16.84
N ARG A 332 -13.51 -1.50 15.91
CA ARG A 332 -13.50 -2.93 16.20
C ARG A 332 -12.39 -3.31 17.18
N ARG A 333 -11.19 -2.71 17.05
CA ARG A 333 -10.06 -2.92 17.96
C ARG A 333 -10.40 -2.44 19.38
N ALA A 334 -10.92 -1.23 19.51
CA ALA A 334 -11.30 -0.65 20.80
C ALA A 334 -12.40 -1.47 21.50
N LEU A 335 -13.41 -1.93 20.75
CA LEU A 335 -14.46 -2.79 21.32
C LEU A 335 -13.91 -4.14 21.78
N LEU A 336 -12.94 -4.70 21.05
CA LEU A 336 -12.28 -5.96 21.44
C LEU A 336 -11.46 -5.77 22.71
N GLU A 337 -10.67 -4.70 22.80
CA GLU A 337 -9.87 -4.37 23.97
C GLU A 337 -10.74 -4.12 25.20
N HIS A 338 -11.80 -3.33 25.07
CA HIS A 338 -12.76 -3.10 26.16
C HIS A 338 -13.38 -4.40 26.66
N LYS A 339 -13.78 -5.30 25.75
CA LYS A 339 -14.34 -6.60 26.14
C LYS A 339 -13.31 -7.46 26.88
N ILE A 340 -12.05 -7.45 26.43
CA ILE A 340 -10.95 -8.15 27.12
C ILE A 340 -10.76 -7.57 28.53
N GLU A 341 -10.76 -6.25 28.67
CA GLU A 341 -10.64 -5.57 29.97
C GLU A 341 -11.79 -5.93 30.92
N GLU A 342 -13.04 -5.94 30.44
CA GLU A 342 -14.21 -6.36 31.22
C GLU A 342 -14.11 -7.84 31.67
N GLU A 343 -13.66 -8.73 30.78
CA GLU A 343 -13.43 -10.14 31.11
C GLU A 343 -12.29 -10.31 32.13
N MET A 344 -11.23 -9.52 32.05
CA MET A 344 -10.15 -9.53 33.04
C MET A 344 -10.63 -9.04 34.40
N LEU A 345 -11.39 -7.95 34.44
CA LEU A 345 -11.98 -7.43 35.68
C LEU A 345 -12.88 -8.48 36.33
N THR A 346 -13.84 -9.05 35.60
CA THR A 346 -14.75 -10.08 36.13
C THR A 346 -14.02 -11.32 36.63
N SER A 347 -12.90 -11.69 36.00
CA SER A 347 -12.01 -12.76 36.48
C SER A 347 -11.35 -12.41 37.82
N VAL A 348 -10.93 -11.16 38.02
CA VAL A 348 -10.35 -10.71 39.30
C VAL A 348 -11.40 -10.66 40.41
N TRP A 349 -12.61 -10.17 40.13
CA TRP A 349 -13.70 -10.09 41.12
C TRP A 349 -14.21 -11.47 41.55
N SER A 350 -14.24 -12.44 40.64
CA SER A 350 -14.63 -13.83 40.96
C SER A 350 -13.58 -14.58 41.80
N VAL A 351 -12.30 -14.23 41.66
CA VAL A 351 -11.21 -14.76 42.51
C VAL A 351 -11.17 -14.09 43.90
N SER A 352 -11.72 -12.88 44.03
CA SER A 352 -11.72 -12.08 45.27
C SER A 352 -12.96 -12.28 46.16
N GLY A 353 -13.71 -13.37 45.99
CA GLY A 353 -14.88 -13.71 46.81
C GLY A 353 -14.54 -13.79 48.32
N PRO A 354 -15.50 -13.48 49.22
CA PRO A 354 -15.20 -13.07 50.57
C PRO A 354 -14.46 -14.16 51.34
N CYS A 355 -13.20 -13.87 51.67
CA CYS A 355 -12.42 -14.56 52.67
C CYS A 355 -13.10 -14.33 54.03
N TRP A 356 -14.17 -15.08 54.31
CA TRP A 356 -14.71 -15.23 55.65
C TRP A 356 -13.67 -16.01 56.45
N SER A 357 -12.75 -15.22 56.99
CA SER A 357 -11.92 -15.57 58.12
C SER A 357 -12.85 -15.97 59.25
N ALA A 358 -13.08 -17.28 59.38
CA ALA A 358 -13.65 -17.88 60.57
C ALA A 358 -12.73 -17.55 61.75
N ARG A 359 -13.03 -16.43 62.42
CA ARG A 359 -12.60 -16.19 63.80
C ARG A 359 -13.09 -17.39 64.62
N PRO A 360 -12.21 -18.07 65.36
CA PRO A 360 -12.67 -18.98 66.39
C PRO A 360 -13.29 -18.12 67.49
N GLU A 361 -14.60 -18.22 67.67
CA GLU A 361 -15.25 -17.74 68.89
C GLU A 361 -14.67 -18.48 70.10
N ARG A 362 -14.56 -17.73 71.19
CA ARG A 362 -13.79 -18.02 72.39
C ARG A 362 -14.58 -18.84 73.39
#